data_AF-A0A968J6M0-F1
#
_entry.id   AF-A0A968J6M0-F1
#
_cell.length_a   1.000
_cell.length_b   1.000
_cell.length_c   1.000
_cell.angle_alpha   90.00
_cell.angle_beta   90.00
_cell.angle_gamma   90.00
#
_symmetry.space_group_name_H-M   'P 1'
#
loop_
_entity.id
_entity.type
_entity.pdbx_description
1 polymer ?
#
loop_
_entity_poly.entity_id
_entity_poly.type
_entity_poly.pdbx_seq_one_letter_code
_entity_poly.pdbx_strand_id
1 'polypeptide(L)'
;IPLKRDLVRFHVLHTQKEFFEFEVLNTGYIPEAELPHLFDKFYRVPGSDRWKQGGTGLGLSLVKQMVVALDGSISITCSEGWICFHVRLPNHRPPPMPPPTPEPEEAQEDPE
;
A
#
# COMPACT_ATOMS: atom_id res chain seq x y z
N ILE A 1 -7.35 -9.48 -26.77
CA ILE A 1 -6.94 -8.06 -26.82
C ILE A 1 -5.58 -7.98 -26.13
N PRO A 2 -4.48 -7.61 -26.81
CA PRO A 2 -3.17 -7.54 -26.16
C PRO A 2 -3.22 -6.49 -25.04
N LEU A 3 -2.88 -6.92 -23.84
CA LEU A 3 -2.78 -6.05 -22.67
C LEU A 3 -1.69 -5.01 -22.93
N LYS A 4 -2.04 -3.73 -22.80
CA LYS A 4 -1.10 -2.62 -22.94
C LYS A 4 0.01 -2.84 -21.91
N ARG A 5 1.24 -3.06 -22.37
CA ARG A 5 2.43 -3.08 -21.50
C ARG A 5 2.46 -1.71 -20.78
N ASP A 6 2.55 -1.72 -19.46
CA ASP A 6 2.47 -0.57 -18.54
C ASP A 6 1.05 -0.18 -18.05
N LEU A 7 0.05 -1.05 -18.21
CA LEU A 7 -1.26 -0.86 -17.57
C LEU A 7 -1.22 -1.27 -16.10
N VAL A 8 -1.33 -0.28 -15.20
CA VAL A 8 -1.62 -0.48 -13.78
C VAL A 8 -3.10 -0.23 -13.55
N ARG A 9 -3.78 -1.15 -12.87
CA ARG A 9 -5.16 -0.98 -12.41
C ARG A 9 -5.17 -0.92 -10.89
N PHE A 10 -6.01 -0.04 -10.37
CA PHE A 10 -6.29 0.07 -8.95
C PHE A 10 -7.78 -0.19 -8.75
N HIS A 11 -8.12 -1.20 -7.96
CA HIS A 11 -9.49 -1.51 -7.63
C HIS A 11 -9.68 -1.39 -6.13
N VAL A 12 -10.72 -0.65 -5.73
CA VAL A 12 -11.23 -0.73 -4.37
C VAL A 12 -12.26 -1.85 -4.35
N LEU A 13 -11.97 -2.92 -3.60
CA LEU A 13 -12.89 -4.05 -3.50
C LEU A 13 -13.98 -3.77 -2.48
N HIS A 14 -13.60 -3.27 -1.31
CA HIS A 14 -14.53 -3.10 -0.20
C HIS A 14 -14.12 -1.98 0.76
N THR A 15 -15.11 -1.21 1.18
CA THR A 15 -14.94 -0.16 2.19
C THR A 15 -15.97 -0.40 3.28
N GLN A 16 -15.59 -1.07 4.36
CA GLN A 16 -16.45 -1.26 5.55
C GLN A 16 -16.05 -0.33 6.68
N LYS A 17 -16.88 -0.28 7.72
CA LYS A 17 -16.54 0.43 8.97
C LYS A 17 -15.26 -0.08 9.63
N GLU A 18 -14.91 -1.35 9.45
CA GLU A 18 -13.82 -2.01 10.17
C GLU A 18 -12.58 -2.28 9.31
N PHE A 19 -12.73 -2.47 8.00
CA PHE A 19 -11.63 -2.76 7.09
C PHE A 19 -11.85 -2.12 5.71
N PHE A 20 -10.75 -1.84 5.04
CA PHE A 20 -10.69 -1.43 3.64
C PHE A 20 -9.81 -2.43 2.88
N GLU A 21 -10.32 -2.93 1.76
CA GLU A 21 -9.64 -3.88 0.89
C GLU A 21 -9.50 -3.29 -0.51
N PHE A 22 -8.29 -3.35 -1.04
CA PHE A 22 -7.97 -2.88 -2.39
C PHE A 22 -6.95 -3.78 -3.06
N GLU A 23 -7.00 -3.77 -4.39
CA GLU A 23 -6.10 -4.50 -5.25
C GLU A 23 -5.33 -3.55 -6.15
N VAL A 24 -4.05 -3.85 -6.35
CA VAL A 24 -3.21 -3.21 -7.36
C VAL A 24 -2.79 -4.27 -8.35
N LEU A 25 -3.21 -4.11 -9.60
CA LEU A 25 -2.92 -5.06 -10.67
C LEU A 25 -1.96 -4.43 -11.67
N ASN A 26 -0.95 -5.20 -12.07
CA ASN A 26 -0.07 -4.85 -13.17
C ASN A 26 0.05 -6.02 -14.13
N THR A 27 0.19 -5.73 -15.41
CA THR A 27 0.48 -6.76 -16.42
C THR A 27 1.89 -7.32 -16.23
N GLY A 28 2.03 -8.64 -16.22
CA GLY A 28 3.32 -9.30 -16.03
C GLY A 28 3.19 -10.76 -15.67
N TYR A 29 4.34 -11.41 -15.52
CA TYR A 29 4.44 -12.79 -15.12
C TYR A 29 5.52 -12.93 -14.05
N ILE A 30 5.19 -13.63 -12.97
CA ILE A 30 6.13 -14.02 -11.92
C ILE A 30 5.98 -15.53 -11.74
N PRO A 31 7.09 -16.31 -11.78
CA PRO A 31 7.02 -17.73 -11.49
C PRO A 31 6.49 -17.95 -10.06
N GLU A 32 5.64 -18.97 -9.89
CA GLU A 32 4.98 -19.24 -8.60
C GLU A 32 5.98 -19.47 -7.45
N ALA A 33 7.12 -20.11 -7.76
CA ALA A 33 8.22 -20.33 -6.81
C ALA A 33 8.83 -19.03 -6.25
N GLU A 34 8.69 -17.91 -6.96
CA GLU A 34 9.29 -16.62 -6.58
C GLU A 34 8.33 -15.76 -5.76
N LEU A 35 7.01 -16.04 -5.80
CA LEU A 35 5.98 -15.25 -5.10
C LEU A 35 6.24 -15.10 -3.59
N PRO A 36 6.66 -16.15 -2.85
CA PRO A 36 6.94 -16.03 -1.41
C PRO A 36 8.08 -15.07 -1.09
N HIS A 37 9.03 -14.92 -2.03
CA HIS A 37 10.27 -14.17 -1.84
C HIS A 37 10.15 -12.68 -2.20
N LEU A 38 9.09 -12.27 -2.91
CA LEU A 38 8.93 -10.89 -3.39
C LEU A 38 8.90 -9.82 -2.29
N PHE A 39 8.57 -10.20 -1.06
CA PHE A 39 8.60 -9.29 0.08
C PHE A 39 9.92 -9.31 0.86
N ASP A 40 10.87 -10.16 0.45
CA ASP A 40 12.19 -10.22 1.05
C ASP A 40 13.00 -8.98 0.66
N LYS A 41 13.78 -8.46 1.62
CA LYS A 41 14.61 -7.29 1.38
C LYS A 41 15.66 -7.63 0.32
N PHE A 42 15.82 -6.72 -0.65
CA PHE A 42 16.78 -6.84 -1.75
C PHE A 42 16.49 -7.97 -2.75
N TYR A 43 15.42 -8.74 -2.55
CA TYR A 43 15.07 -9.82 -3.46
C TYR A 43 14.54 -9.28 -4.79
N ARG A 44 14.92 -9.96 -5.88
CA ARG A 44 14.55 -9.64 -7.25
C ARG A 44 14.35 -10.94 -8.02
N VAL A 45 13.29 -11.00 -8.82
CA VAL A 45 12.98 -12.16 -9.66
C VAL A 45 14.12 -12.36 -10.69
N PRO A 46 14.79 -13.52 -10.73
CA PRO A 46 15.81 -13.81 -11.71
C PRO A 46 15.25 -13.77 -13.14
N GLY A 47 15.98 -13.20 -14.09
CA GLY A 47 15.53 -13.12 -15.48
C GLY A 47 14.40 -12.12 -15.76
N SER A 48 14.03 -11.27 -14.78
CA SER A 48 13.30 -10.04 -15.07
C SER A 48 14.23 -9.03 -15.77
N ASP A 49 14.64 -9.36 -16.99
CA ASP A 49 15.49 -8.51 -17.82
C ASP A 49 14.70 -7.27 -18.25
N ARG A 50 14.79 -6.24 -17.41
CA ARG A 50 14.57 -4.83 -17.75
C ARG A 50 15.78 -4.07 -17.22
N TRP A 51 16.89 -4.13 -17.94
CA TRP A 51 18.17 -3.44 -17.67
C TRP A 51 18.09 -1.90 -17.59
N LYS A 52 16.95 -1.25 -17.28
CA LYS A 52 16.82 0.22 -17.31
C LYS A 52 15.92 0.89 -16.26
N GLN A 53 15.23 0.17 -15.37
CA GLN A 53 14.48 0.82 -14.29
C GLN A 53 15.02 0.37 -12.94
N GLY A 54 15.79 1.28 -12.33
CA GLY A 54 16.50 1.07 -11.07
C GLY A 54 15.54 0.85 -9.90
N GLY A 55 15.94 -0.06 -9.02
CA GLY A 55 15.27 -0.34 -7.76
C GLY A 55 16.16 -1.24 -6.91
N THR A 56 16.28 -0.93 -5.63
CA THR A 56 17.13 -1.66 -4.67
C THR A 56 16.51 -2.99 -4.22
N GLY A 57 15.31 -3.35 -4.70
CA GLY A 57 14.53 -4.47 -4.16
C GLY A 57 13.96 -4.19 -2.76
N LEU A 58 13.89 -2.91 -2.34
CA LEU A 58 13.36 -2.55 -1.02
C LEU A 58 11.87 -2.20 -1.03
N GLY A 59 11.31 -1.81 -2.17
CA GLY A 59 9.94 -1.27 -2.26
C GLY A 59 8.88 -2.18 -1.63
N LEU A 60 8.78 -3.43 -2.10
CA LEU A 60 7.78 -4.38 -1.59
C LEU A 60 8.03 -4.76 -0.13
N SER A 61 9.29 -4.90 0.29
CA SER A 61 9.61 -5.16 1.69
C SER A 61 9.13 -4.02 2.61
N LEU A 62 9.27 -2.76 2.17
CA LEU A 62 8.81 -1.60 2.91
C LEU A 62 7.28 -1.53 2.93
N VAL A 63 6.62 -1.80 1.80
CA VAL A 63 5.16 -1.86 1.74
C VAL A 63 4.62 -2.90 2.71
N LYS A 64 5.21 -4.11 2.75
CA LYS A 64 4.82 -5.14 3.73
C LYS A 64 5.00 -4.65 5.17
N GLN A 65 6.12 -4.01 5.48
CA GLN A 65 6.35 -3.43 6.81
C GLN A 65 5.32 -2.36 7.17
N MET A 66 4.98 -1.47 6.24
CA MET A 66 3.95 -0.44 6.45
C MET A 66 2.57 -1.04 6.66
N VAL A 67 2.16 -2.01 5.83
CA VAL A 67 0.87 -2.68 5.95
C VAL A 67 0.76 -3.41 7.30
N VAL A 68 1.81 -4.12 7.70
CA VAL A 68 1.86 -4.79 9.01
C VAL A 68 1.84 -3.78 10.16
N ALA A 69 2.54 -2.65 10.05
CA ALA A 69 2.53 -1.59 11.07
C ALA A 69 1.17 -0.89 11.20
N LEU A 70 0.32 -0.99 10.17
CA LEU A 70 -1.06 -0.52 10.17
C LEU A 70 -2.04 -1.64 10.58
N ASP A 71 -1.57 -2.73 11.19
CA ASP A 71 -2.37 -3.91 11.58
C ASP A 71 -3.13 -4.56 10.40
N GLY A 72 -2.59 -4.42 9.19
CA GLY A 72 -3.14 -4.96 7.97
C GLY A 72 -2.43 -6.22 7.47
N SER A 73 -2.89 -6.70 6.32
CA SER A 73 -2.30 -7.84 5.61
C SER A 73 -2.14 -7.53 4.12
N ILE A 74 -1.04 -8.00 3.54
CA ILE A 74 -0.78 -7.93 2.10
C ILE A 74 -0.48 -9.33 1.57
N SER A 75 -1.04 -9.67 0.41
CA SER A 75 -0.72 -10.90 -0.33
C SER A 75 -0.52 -10.59 -1.80
N ILE A 76 0.05 -11.55 -2.53
CA ILE A 76 0.29 -11.44 -3.96
C ILE A 76 -0.20 -12.69 -4.67
N THR A 77 -0.84 -12.52 -5.82
CA THR A 77 -1.16 -13.59 -6.74
C THR A 77 -0.68 -13.23 -8.15
N CYS A 78 -0.33 -14.23 -8.94
CA CYS A 78 0.02 -14.05 -10.35
C CYS A 78 -0.75 -15.07 -11.17
N SER A 79 -1.67 -14.60 -12.02
CA SER A 79 -2.50 -15.46 -12.87
C SER A 79 -2.88 -14.74 -14.16
N GLU A 80 -3.04 -15.47 -15.25
CA GLU A 80 -3.54 -14.94 -16.54
C GLU A 80 -2.79 -13.70 -17.07
N GLY A 81 -1.49 -13.59 -16.79
CA GLY A 81 -0.66 -12.44 -17.21
C GLY A 81 -0.87 -11.17 -16.37
N TRP A 82 -1.50 -11.31 -15.21
CA TRP A 82 -1.67 -10.28 -14.20
C TRP A 82 -0.92 -10.64 -12.92
N ILE A 83 -0.24 -9.64 -12.37
CA ILE A 83 0.29 -9.64 -11.01
C ILE A 83 -0.67 -8.80 -10.18
N CYS A 84 -1.28 -9.39 -9.16
CA CYS A 84 -2.23 -8.72 -8.28
C CYS A 84 -1.69 -8.67 -6.86
N PHE A 85 -1.58 -7.47 -6.31
CA PHE A 85 -1.30 -7.24 -4.90
C PHE A 85 -2.61 -6.96 -4.19
N HIS A 86 -2.95 -7.79 -3.22
CA HIS A 86 -4.14 -7.65 -2.38
C HIS A 86 -3.73 -7.02 -1.06
N VAL A 87 -4.35 -5.92 -0.69
CA VAL A 87 -4.07 -5.23 0.56
C VAL A 87 -5.36 -5.07 1.34
N ARG A 88 -5.30 -5.47 2.62
CA ARG A 88 -6.35 -5.27 3.60
C ARG A 88 -5.80 -4.44 4.75
N LEU A 89 -6.44 -3.33 5.05
CA LEU A 89 -6.11 -2.47 6.17
C LEU A 89 -7.33 -2.33 7.09
N PRO A 90 -7.15 -2.28 8.41
CA PRO A 90 -8.20 -1.83 9.31
C PRO A 90 -8.62 -0.40 8.98
N ASN A 91 -9.92 -0.14 9.03
CA ASN A 91 -10.47 1.19 8.89
C ASN A 91 -10.51 1.85 10.28
N HIS A 92 -9.35 2.35 10.72
CA HIS A 92 -9.30 3.21 11.90
C HIS A 92 -9.91 4.55 11.54
N ARG A 93 -11.20 4.73 11.82
CA ARG A 93 -11.77 6.08 11.84
C ARG A 93 -10.98 6.85 12.91
N PRO A 94 -10.27 7.94 12.57
CA PRO A 94 -9.65 8.75 13.60
C PRO A 94 -10.75 9.18 14.57
N PRO A 95 -10.48 9.18 15.89
CA PRO A 95 -11.45 9.72 16.83
C PRO A 95 -11.83 11.13 16.37
N PRO A 96 -13.10 11.53 16.46
CA PRO A 96 -13.49 12.89 16.15
C PRO A 96 -12.54 13.81 16.91
N MET A 97 -11.87 14.72 16.19
CA MET A 97 -10.96 15.66 16.85
C MET A 97 -11.68 16.31 18.02
N PRO A 98 -11.05 16.39 19.20
CA PRO A 98 -11.62 17.19 20.27
C PRO A 98 -11.87 18.60 19.72
N PRO A 99 -12.97 19.26 20.11
CA PRO A 99 -13.22 20.64 19.70
C PRO A 99 -11.98 21.48 20.04
N PRO A 100 -11.59 22.45 19.19
CA PRO A 100 -10.47 23.33 19.51
C PRO A 100 -10.69 23.88 20.91
N THR A 101 -9.69 23.72 21.78
CA THR A 101 -9.73 24.34 23.10
C THR A 101 -9.91 25.83 22.86
N PRO A 102 -10.88 26.49 23.52
CA PRO A 102 -11.01 27.94 23.38
C PRO A 102 -9.62 28.54 23.67
N GLU A 103 -9.11 29.32 22.72
CA GLU A 103 -7.89 30.07 22.92
C GLU A 103 -8.03 30.83 24.25
N PRO A 104 -7.00 30.84 25.10
CA PRO A 104 -7.07 31.59 26.35
C PRO A 104 -7.47 33.02 26.00
N GLU A 105 -8.64 33.43 26.51
CA GLU A 105 -9.16 34.79 26.40
C GLU A 105 -8.02 35.69 26.86
N GLU A 106 -7.41 36.44 25.91
CA GLU A 106 -6.32 37.35 26.21
C GLU A 106 -6.78 38.22 27.37
N ALA A 107 -6.14 38.02 28.52
CA ALA A 107 -6.43 38.81 29.71
C ALA A 107 -6.28 40.26 29.28
N GLN A 108 -7.40 40.98 29.25
CA GLN A 108 -7.41 42.41 29.03
C GLN A 108 -6.52 43.00 30.12
N GLU A 109 -5.32 43.44 29.75
CA GLU A 109 -4.45 44.21 30.62
C GLU A 109 -5.21 45.48 31.01
N ASP A 110 -5.59 45.54 32.28
CA ASP A 110 -6.25 46.69 32.90
C ASP A 110 -5.26 47.87 32.87
N PRO A 111 -5.57 48.98 32.18
CA PRO A 111 -4.66 50.12 32.16
C PRO A 111 -4.75 50.86 33.51
N GLU A 112 -3.61 50.96 34.20
CA GLU A 112 -3.39 51.85 35.37
C GLU A 112 -3.70 53.33 35.08
#